data_AF-A0A969ATY9-F1
#
_entry.id   AF-A0A969ATY9-F1
#
_cell.length_a   1.000
_cell.length_b   1.000
_cell.length_c   1.000
_cell.angle_alpha   90.00
_cell.angle_beta   90.00
_cell.angle_gamma   90.00
#
_symmetry.space_group_name_H-M   'P 1'
#
loop_
_entity.id
_entity.type
_entity.pdbx_description
1 polymer ?
#
loop_
_entity_poly.entity_id
_entity_poly.type
_entity_poly.pdbx_seq_one_letter_code
_entity_poly.pdbx_strand_id
1 'polypeptide(L)'
;MPFNVNGIGTTYYGRRDFRPDGSYVTTEWVIFLMLPIAPLRTFRVWPIAVETPSWFAPDRYQVQRLKRCWPQIRRTYGAGWLSLAGIVGAFAALAYLVELGLGPFFLALTLLGLLAFGLVQFTRPPRGVVSSSERGDPNHPLNQYRQIWVTEMQLRDRATVSIPHPEKKSKIAIVLHPNMKNRWVRCPGVVAGGSGHLLVLVRVRWITSLLSPLRQFLRFRR
;
A
#
# COMPACT_ATOMS: atom_id res chain seq x y z
N MET A 1 7.94 16.25 -9.27
CA MET A 1 7.05 15.11 -9.57
C MET A 1 7.37 14.63 -10.97
N PRO A 2 7.26 13.33 -11.29
CA PRO A 2 7.42 12.87 -12.66
C PRO A 2 6.33 13.48 -13.53
N PHE A 3 6.68 13.77 -14.78
CA PHE A 3 5.82 14.44 -15.74
C PHE A 3 5.94 13.71 -17.06
N ASN A 4 4.81 13.33 -17.64
CA ASN A 4 4.77 12.75 -18.97
C ASN A 4 3.62 13.33 -19.78
N VAL A 5 3.79 13.33 -21.10
CA VAL A 5 2.78 13.71 -22.09
C VAL A 5 2.70 12.56 -23.09
N ASN A 6 1.52 11.99 -23.27
CA ASN A 6 1.27 10.88 -24.21
C ASN A 6 2.24 9.69 -24.07
N GLY A 7 2.65 9.36 -22.83
CA GLY A 7 3.56 8.24 -22.57
C GLY A 7 5.04 8.53 -22.84
N ILE A 8 5.41 9.79 -23.09
CA ILE A 8 6.80 10.25 -23.19
C ILE A 8 7.10 11.18 -22.00
N GLY A 9 8.20 10.96 -21.31
CA GLY A 9 8.63 11.78 -20.18
C GLY A 9 9.12 10.93 -19.01
N THR A 10 8.70 11.25 -17.80
CA THR A 10 9.00 10.47 -16.60
C THR A 10 7.75 9.96 -15.90
N THR A 11 7.87 8.79 -15.27
CA THR A 11 6.79 8.20 -14.45
C THR A 11 7.34 7.30 -13.35
N TYR A 12 6.51 7.01 -12.36
CA TYR A 12 6.82 6.00 -11.34
C TYR A 12 6.31 4.63 -11.78
N TYR A 13 7.22 3.65 -11.91
CA TYR A 13 6.86 2.26 -12.18
C TYR A 13 7.40 1.28 -11.15
N GLY A 14 6.60 0.24 -10.94
CA GLY A 14 6.85 -0.83 -9.97
C GLY A 14 6.55 -0.41 -8.53
N ARG A 15 6.08 -1.37 -7.73
CA ARG A 15 5.90 -1.22 -6.27
C ARG A 15 6.52 -2.43 -5.57
N ARG A 16 7.36 -2.20 -4.55
CA ARG A 16 8.02 -3.26 -3.78
C ARG A 16 8.20 -2.83 -2.33
N ASP A 17 8.53 -3.77 -1.46
CA ASP A 17 8.94 -3.55 -0.06
C ASP A 17 7.94 -2.68 0.71
N PHE A 18 6.67 -3.11 0.62
CA PHE A 18 5.56 -2.57 1.38
C PHE A 18 5.87 -2.64 2.87
N ARG A 19 5.81 -1.50 3.55
CA ARG A 19 5.99 -1.42 5.00
C ARG A 19 4.62 -1.35 5.70
N PRO A 20 4.57 -1.63 7.02
CA PRO A 20 3.34 -1.55 7.80
C PRO A 20 2.66 -0.17 7.81
N ASP A 21 3.41 0.89 7.48
CA ASP A 21 2.95 2.27 7.29
C ASP A 21 2.23 2.50 5.95
N GLY A 22 2.14 1.48 5.08
CA GLY A 22 1.54 1.59 3.75
C GLY A 22 2.49 2.20 2.70
N SER A 23 3.71 2.56 3.10
CA SER A 23 4.73 3.05 2.17
C SER A 23 5.27 1.93 1.29
N TYR A 24 5.65 2.27 0.08
CA TYR A 24 6.24 1.32 -0.87
C TYR A 24 7.42 1.95 -1.61
N VAL A 25 8.33 1.11 -2.07
CA VAL A 25 9.45 1.54 -2.90
C VAL A 25 9.00 1.54 -4.37
N THR A 26 9.27 2.63 -5.07
CA THR A 26 9.05 2.81 -6.51
C THR A 26 10.32 3.31 -7.18
N THR A 27 10.41 3.17 -8.50
CA THR A 27 11.49 3.75 -9.28
C THR A 27 10.90 4.75 -10.27
N GLU A 28 11.53 5.92 -10.38
CA GLU A 28 11.26 6.90 -11.42
C GLU A 28 12.00 6.48 -12.69
N TRP A 29 11.28 6.45 -13.79
CA TRP A 29 11.76 6.02 -15.09
C TRP A 29 11.62 7.13 -16.12
N VAL A 30 12.58 7.21 -17.03
CA VAL A 30 12.33 7.82 -18.34
C VAL A 30 11.52 6.82 -19.15
N ILE A 31 10.42 7.28 -19.72
CA ILE A 31 9.52 6.48 -20.56
C ILE A 31 9.41 7.03 -21.97
N PHE A 32 9.22 6.13 -22.92
CA PHE A 32 8.81 6.43 -24.28
C PHE A 32 7.75 5.42 -24.69
N LEU A 33 6.61 5.90 -25.19
CA LEU A 33 5.44 5.06 -25.48
C LEU A 33 5.06 4.13 -24.30
N MET A 34 5.13 4.66 -23.07
CA MET A 34 4.90 3.92 -21.81
C MET A 34 5.89 2.79 -21.50
N LEU A 35 6.92 2.56 -22.32
CA LEU A 35 7.97 1.60 -22.02
C LEU A 35 9.04 2.24 -21.12
N PRO A 36 9.43 1.58 -20.01
CA PRO A 36 10.53 2.04 -19.16
C PRO A 36 11.87 1.92 -19.90
N ILE A 37 12.48 3.05 -20.28
CA ILE A 37 13.79 3.08 -20.94
C ILE A 37 14.92 3.01 -19.90
N ALA A 38 14.94 3.95 -18.97
CA ALA A 38 16.06 4.12 -18.04
C ALA A 38 15.58 4.43 -16.61
N PRO A 39 16.09 3.74 -15.58
CA PRO A 39 15.76 4.03 -14.19
C PRO A 39 16.58 5.24 -13.70
N LEU A 40 15.90 6.32 -13.35
CA LEU A 40 16.55 7.52 -12.83
C LEU A 40 16.93 7.32 -11.37
N ARG A 41 15.91 7.18 -10.51
CA ARG A 41 16.05 7.23 -9.05
C ARG A 41 15.03 6.30 -8.39
N THR A 42 15.41 5.74 -7.24
CA THR A 42 14.51 4.92 -6.41
C THR A 42 13.99 5.77 -5.26
N PHE A 43 12.69 5.68 -5.01
CA PHE A 43 11.99 6.43 -3.97
C PHE A 43 11.19 5.49 -3.09
N ARG A 44 11.03 5.84 -1.81
CA ARG A 44 9.94 5.35 -0.99
C ARG A 44 8.82 6.38 -1.02
N VAL A 45 7.61 5.95 -1.37
CA VAL A 45 6.42 6.77 -1.51
C VAL A 45 5.49 6.50 -0.34
N TRP A 46 5.00 7.57 0.29
CA TRP A 46 3.88 7.52 1.22
C TRP A 46 2.64 8.05 0.52
N PRO A 47 1.56 7.24 0.42
CA PRO A 47 0.28 7.74 -0.09
C PRO A 47 -0.30 8.70 0.95
N ILE A 48 -0.39 9.99 0.61
CA ILE A 48 -1.14 10.96 1.42
C ILE A 48 -2.60 10.79 1.00
N ALA A 49 -3.48 10.50 1.95
CA ALA A 49 -4.91 10.45 1.67
C ALA A 49 -5.37 11.86 1.28
N VAL A 50 -5.81 12.03 0.03
CA VAL A 50 -6.55 13.24 -0.36
C VAL A 50 -7.98 13.04 0.11
N GLU A 51 -8.48 13.95 0.96
CA GLU A 51 -9.81 13.85 1.58
C GLU A 51 -10.96 13.85 0.56
N THR A 52 -10.70 14.32 -0.66
CA THR A 52 -11.62 14.27 -1.79
C THR A 52 -10.85 13.85 -3.06
N PRO A 53 -11.19 12.74 -3.71
CA PRO A 53 -10.64 12.41 -5.03
C PRO A 53 -11.11 13.47 -6.02
N SER A 54 -10.24 14.45 -6.30
CA SER A 54 -10.48 15.50 -7.28
C SER A 54 -9.75 15.14 -8.55
N TRP A 55 -10.47 15.10 -9.67
CA TRP A 55 -9.93 14.90 -11.01
C TRP A 55 -8.91 15.99 -11.42
N PHE A 56 -8.96 17.14 -10.75
CA PHE A 56 -8.16 18.33 -11.07
C PHE A 56 -7.07 18.64 -10.04
N ALA A 57 -7.06 17.95 -8.89
CA ALA A 57 -6.03 18.15 -7.88
C ALA A 57 -4.89 17.14 -8.11
N PRO A 58 -3.63 17.61 -8.23
CA PRO A 58 -2.49 16.70 -8.30
C PRO A 58 -2.41 15.92 -6.99
N ASP A 59 -2.39 14.60 -7.08
CA ASP A 59 -2.18 13.73 -5.93
C ASP A 59 -0.87 14.14 -5.23
N ARG A 60 -0.97 14.49 -3.95
CA ARG A 60 0.19 14.85 -3.16
C ARG A 60 0.80 13.56 -2.63
N TYR A 61 2.03 13.30 -3.02
CA TYR A 61 2.82 12.18 -2.53
C TYR A 61 4.08 12.70 -1.87
N GLN A 62 4.42 12.14 -0.71
CA GLN A 62 5.73 12.36 -0.14
C GLN A 62 6.68 11.28 -0.59
N VAL A 63 7.89 11.70 -0.94
CA VAL A 63 8.93 10.80 -1.47
C VAL A 63 10.22 10.96 -0.70
N GLN A 64 10.83 9.83 -0.32
CA GLN A 64 12.18 9.79 0.24
C GLN A 64 13.07 9.07 -0.74
N ARG A 65 14.21 9.69 -1.10
CA ARG A 65 15.17 9.07 -2.00
C ARG A 65 15.90 7.93 -1.30
N LEU A 66 16.00 6.79 -1.97
CA LEU A 66 16.71 5.61 -1.49
C LEU A 66 17.92 5.28 -2.38
N LYS A 67 18.80 4.43 -1.85
CA LYS A 67 19.81 3.74 -2.69
C LYS A 67 19.09 2.91 -3.76
N ARG A 68 19.71 2.80 -4.92
CA ARG A 68 19.12 2.20 -6.12
C ARG A 68 18.74 0.73 -5.86
N CYS A 69 17.46 0.39 -6.04
CA CYS A 69 16.94 -0.96 -5.76
C CYS A 69 16.92 -1.82 -7.03
N TRP A 70 18.04 -2.50 -7.31
CA TRP A 70 18.19 -3.37 -8.49
C TRP A 70 17.15 -4.51 -8.63
N PRO A 71 16.70 -5.16 -7.54
CA PRO A 71 15.67 -6.20 -7.66
C PRO A 71 14.32 -5.67 -8.15
N GLN A 72 14.00 -4.41 -7.88
CA GLN A 72 12.81 -3.77 -8.42
C GLN A 72 12.99 -3.43 -9.91
N ILE A 73 14.11 -2.82 -10.26
CA ILE A 73 14.45 -2.41 -11.62
C ILE A 73 14.34 -3.60 -12.58
N ARG A 74 14.92 -4.75 -12.21
CA ARG A 74 14.86 -5.98 -13.00
C ARG A 74 13.44 -6.49 -13.23
N ARG A 75 12.58 -6.46 -12.20
CA ARG A 75 11.17 -6.87 -12.32
C ARG A 75 10.38 -5.94 -13.22
N THR A 76 10.63 -4.64 -13.12
CA THR A 76 9.96 -3.65 -13.98
C THR A 76 10.36 -3.83 -15.44
N TYR A 77 11.64 -4.04 -15.74
CA TYR A 77 12.08 -4.37 -17.10
C TYR A 77 11.49 -5.69 -17.60
N GLY A 78 11.54 -6.75 -16.79
CA GLY A 78 10.99 -8.05 -17.17
C GLY A 78 9.51 -7.97 -17.51
N ALA A 79 8.72 -7.24 -16.70
CA ALA A 79 7.31 -6.99 -17.00
C ALA A 79 7.13 -6.19 -18.30
N GLY A 80 7.87 -5.09 -18.48
CA GLY A 80 7.77 -4.25 -19.68
C GLY A 80 8.10 -4.98 -20.97
N TRP A 81 9.22 -5.71 -21.00
CA TRP A 81 9.65 -6.47 -22.19
C TRP A 81 8.74 -7.67 -22.48
N LEU A 82 8.26 -8.38 -21.45
CA LEU A 82 7.30 -9.46 -21.63
C LEU A 82 5.97 -8.95 -22.20
N SER A 83 5.49 -7.79 -21.72
CA SER A 83 4.30 -7.14 -22.28
C SER A 83 4.51 -6.75 -23.75
N LEU A 84 5.67 -6.18 -24.10
CA LEU A 84 5.98 -5.85 -25.49
C LEU A 84 6.01 -7.09 -26.39
N ALA A 85 6.68 -8.17 -25.95
CA ALA A 85 6.71 -9.44 -26.67
C ALA A 85 5.31 -10.02 -26.85
N GLY A 86 4.46 -9.95 -25.83
CA GLY A 86 3.06 -10.36 -25.90
C GLY A 86 2.25 -9.56 -26.91
N ILE A 87 2.45 -8.23 -26.97
CA ILE A 87 1.79 -7.36 -27.96
C ILE A 87 2.22 -7.74 -29.38
N VAL A 88 3.53 -7.88 -29.63
CA VAL A 88 4.06 -8.26 -30.95
C VAL A 88 3.53 -9.64 -31.35
N GLY A 89 3.54 -10.61 -30.44
CA GLY A 89 2.99 -11.94 -30.66
C GLY A 89 1.48 -11.91 -30.96
N ALA A 90 0.71 -11.07 -30.27
CA ALA A 90 -0.71 -10.90 -30.53
C ALA A 90 -0.99 -10.30 -31.91
N PHE A 91 -0.20 -9.30 -32.34
CA PHE A 91 -0.31 -8.73 -33.69
C PHE A 91 0.01 -9.75 -34.78
N ALA A 92 1.09 -10.54 -34.60
CA ALA A 92 1.44 -11.60 -35.54
C ALA A 92 0.36 -12.70 -35.60
N ALA A 93 -0.16 -13.11 -34.44
CA ALA A 93 -1.25 -14.08 -34.35
C ALA A 93 -2.54 -13.54 -35.01
N LEU A 94 -2.86 -12.27 -34.82
CA LEU A 94 -4.01 -11.64 -35.47
C LEU A 94 -3.86 -11.64 -36.99
N ALA A 95 -2.69 -11.29 -37.52
CA ALA A 95 -2.44 -11.33 -38.97
C ALA A 95 -2.69 -12.75 -39.54
N TYR A 96 -2.16 -13.77 -38.87
CA TYR A 96 -2.36 -15.17 -39.25
C TYR A 96 -3.84 -15.61 -39.13
N LEU A 97 -4.55 -15.18 -38.08
CA LEU A 97 -5.97 -15.50 -37.90
C LEU A 97 -6.87 -14.81 -38.92
N VAL A 98 -6.49 -13.62 -39.41
CA VAL A 98 -7.20 -12.93 -40.48
C VAL A 98 -7.08 -13.69 -41.80
N GLU A 99 -5.89 -14.23 -42.13
CA GLU A 99 -5.69 -15.10 -43.30
C GLU A 99 -6.56 -16.36 -43.25
N LEU A 100 -6.82 -16.88 -42.05
CA LEU A 100 -7.72 -18.02 -41.79
C LEU A 100 -9.21 -17.64 -41.75
N GLY A 101 -9.58 -16.36 -41.92
CA GLY A 101 -10.95 -15.89 -41.82
C GLY A 101 -11.53 -15.81 -40.40
N LEU A 102 -10.69 -15.98 -39.37
CA LEU A 102 -11.08 -16.01 -37.95
C LEU A 102 -10.93 -14.65 -37.23
N GLY A 103 -10.50 -13.61 -37.94
CA GLY A 103 -10.36 -12.24 -37.43
C GLY A 103 -11.53 -11.72 -36.56
N PRO A 104 -12.81 -11.85 -36.97
CA PRO A 104 -13.93 -11.34 -36.17
C PRO A 104 -14.10 -12.06 -34.82
N PHE A 105 -13.78 -13.35 -34.72
CA PHE A 105 -13.83 -14.09 -33.45
C PHE A 105 -12.76 -13.62 -32.47
N PHE A 106 -11.55 -13.35 -32.96
CA PHE A 106 -10.47 -12.80 -32.14
C PHE A 106 -10.83 -11.41 -31.60
N LEU A 107 -11.42 -10.56 -32.44
CA LEU A 107 -11.83 -9.21 -32.06
C LEU A 107 -12.96 -9.24 -31.01
N ALA A 108 -13.94 -10.14 -31.17
CA ALA A 108 -15.00 -10.36 -30.19
C ALA A 108 -14.46 -10.84 -28.82
N LEU A 109 -13.52 -11.79 -28.81
CA LEU A 109 -12.86 -12.27 -27.59
C LEU A 109 -12.07 -11.16 -26.87
N THR A 110 -11.38 -10.32 -27.64
CA THR A 110 -10.60 -9.20 -27.09
C THR A 110 -11.51 -8.15 -26.45
N LEU A 111 -12.61 -7.79 -27.12
CA LEU A 111 -13.62 -6.89 -26.57
C LEU A 111 -14.29 -7.46 -25.31
N LEU A 112 -14.62 -8.76 -25.31
CA LEU A 112 -15.17 -9.44 -24.14
C LEU A 112 -14.21 -9.40 -22.94
N GLY A 113 -12.91 -9.62 -23.19
CA GLY A 113 -11.87 -9.54 -22.16
C GLY A 113 -11.71 -8.13 -21.59
N LEU A 114 -11.74 -7.10 -22.44
CA LEU A 114 -11.69 -5.71 -22.00
C LEU A 114 -12.94 -5.31 -21.20
N LEU A 115 -14.13 -5.75 -21.62
CA LEU A 115 -15.39 -5.53 -20.91
C LEU A 115 -15.35 -6.18 -19.51
N ALA A 116 -14.92 -7.44 -19.43
CA ALA A 116 -14.78 -8.15 -18.16
C ALA A 116 -13.74 -7.48 -17.24
N PHE A 117 -12.60 -7.04 -17.78
CA PHE A 117 -11.60 -6.30 -17.01
C PHE A 117 -12.14 -4.95 -16.51
N GLY A 118 -12.87 -4.21 -17.35
CA GLY A 118 -13.54 -2.97 -16.98
C GLY A 118 -14.53 -3.15 -15.83
N LEU A 119 -15.37 -4.19 -15.90
CA LEU A 119 -16.32 -4.55 -14.83
C LEU A 119 -15.62 -4.92 -13.52
N VAL A 120 -14.49 -5.64 -13.58
CA VAL A 120 -13.68 -5.98 -12.38
C VAL A 120 -13.03 -4.75 -11.76
N GLN A 121 -12.64 -3.75 -12.55
CA GLN A 121 -12.08 -2.50 -12.01
C GLN A 121 -13.19 -1.61 -11.41
N PHE A 122 -14.38 -1.60 -12.00
CA PHE A 122 -15.54 -0.83 -11.49
C PHE A 122 -16.11 -1.41 -10.19
N THR A 123 -15.98 -2.73 -9.99
CA THR A 123 -16.47 -3.43 -8.78
C THR A 123 -15.44 -3.52 -7.66
N ARG A 124 -14.17 -3.14 -7.90
CA ARG A 124 -13.17 -3.05 -6.85
C ARG A 124 -13.35 -1.74 -6.09
N PRO A 125 -13.66 -1.76 -4.78
CA PRO A 125 -13.72 -0.53 -4.01
C PRO A 125 -12.36 0.19 -4.10
N PRO A 126 -12.35 1.54 -4.20
CA PRO A 126 -11.10 2.28 -4.14
C PRO A 126 -10.37 1.87 -2.87
N ARG A 127 -9.10 1.46 -3.01
CA ARG A 127 -8.28 1.09 -1.85
C ARG A 127 -8.27 2.28 -0.90
N GLY A 128 -9.03 2.17 0.20
CA GLY A 128 -9.07 3.18 1.24
C GLY A 128 -7.66 3.45 1.72
N VAL A 129 -7.14 4.63 1.38
CA VAL A 129 -5.94 5.14 2.01
C VAL A 129 -6.36 5.54 3.41
N VAL A 130 -5.77 4.91 4.43
CA VAL A 130 -6.00 5.27 5.82
C VAL A 130 -5.44 6.67 6.03
N SER A 131 -6.34 7.65 6.06
CA SER A 131 -6.06 9.04 6.42
C SER A 131 -5.56 9.08 7.87
N SER A 132 -4.28 9.40 8.06
CA SER A 132 -3.75 9.82 9.35
C SER A 132 -3.89 11.34 9.47
N SER A 133 -5.12 11.85 9.52
CA SER A 133 -5.40 13.25 9.80
C SER A 133 -5.46 13.47 11.32
N GLU A 134 -4.34 13.81 11.96
CA GLU A 134 -4.41 14.46 13.29
C GLU A 134 -3.11 15.25 13.64
N ARG A 135 -3.11 16.51 13.18
CA ARG A 135 -2.56 17.73 13.81
C ARG A 135 -1.15 17.67 14.42
N GLY A 136 -0.19 17.15 13.66
CA GLY A 136 1.25 17.41 13.80
C GLY A 136 1.96 16.86 12.57
N ASP A 137 3.07 17.48 12.16
CA ASP A 137 3.82 17.03 10.99
C ASP A 137 4.22 15.56 11.19
N PRO A 138 3.58 14.61 10.47
CA PRO A 138 3.90 13.20 10.61
C PRO A 138 5.34 12.93 10.16
N ASN A 139 6.01 13.89 9.51
CA ASN A 139 7.30 13.77 8.86
C ASN A 139 8.45 14.44 9.59
N HIS A 140 8.29 14.78 10.88
CA HIS A 140 9.44 15.16 11.68
C HIS A 140 10.44 13.97 11.68
N PRO A 141 11.71 14.16 11.27
CA PRO A 141 12.69 13.06 11.12
C PRO A 141 12.96 12.31 12.43
N LEU A 142 12.52 12.89 13.55
CA LEU A 142 12.62 12.33 14.89
C LEU A 142 11.39 11.49 15.30
N ASN A 143 10.36 11.39 14.45
CA ASN A 143 9.19 10.57 14.73
C ASN A 143 9.52 9.08 14.56
N GLN A 144 9.00 8.25 15.46
CA GLN A 144 9.12 6.79 15.36
C GLN A 144 7.75 6.14 15.25
N TYR A 145 7.71 5.01 14.53
CA TYR A 145 6.48 4.28 14.26
C TYR A 145 6.53 2.88 14.88
N ARG A 146 5.47 2.50 15.56
CA ARG A 146 5.27 1.17 16.14
C ARG A 146 3.89 0.66 15.79
N GLN A 147 3.74 -0.66 15.74
CA GLN A 147 2.44 -1.31 15.61
C GLN A 147 2.21 -2.17 16.83
N ILE A 148 0.99 -2.10 17.37
CA ILE A 148 0.52 -3.00 18.41
C ILE A 148 -0.70 -3.77 17.95
N TRP A 149 -0.82 -4.98 18.49
CA TRP A 149 -1.95 -5.85 18.28
C TRP A 149 -2.76 -5.90 19.57
N VAL A 150 -4.04 -5.54 19.47
CA VAL A 150 -4.97 -5.52 20.60
C VAL A 150 -6.22 -6.32 20.25
N THR A 151 -6.95 -6.76 21.27
CA THR A 151 -8.25 -7.42 21.07
C THR A 151 -9.39 -6.41 21.04
N GLU A 152 -10.52 -6.77 20.45
CA GLU A 152 -11.71 -5.90 20.44
C GLU A 152 -12.22 -5.63 21.87
N MET A 153 -12.08 -6.61 22.78
CA MET A 153 -12.40 -6.45 24.20
C MET A 153 -11.52 -5.39 24.86
N GLN A 154 -10.19 -5.44 24.62
CA GLN A 154 -9.27 -4.43 25.15
C GLN A 154 -9.58 -3.01 24.67
N LEU A 155 -10.10 -2.85 23.45
CA LEU A 155 -10.55 -1.56 22.94
C LEU A 155 -11.86 -1.10 23.59
N ARG A 156 -12.82 -2.00 23.79
CA ARG A 156 -14.11 -1.70 24.44
C ARG A 156 -13.93 -1.32 25.90
N ASP A 157 -13.12 -2.08 26.64
CA ASP A 157 -12.91 -1.93 28.07
C ASP A 157 -11.93 -0.79 28.41
N ARG A 158 -11.50 -0.04 27.40
CA ARG A 158 -10.49 1.03 27.52
C ARG A 158 -9.23 0.57 28.27
N ALA A 159 -8.80 -0.65 27.99
CA ALA A 159 -7.68 -1.27 28.67
C ALA A 159 -6.39 -0.46 28.45
N THR A 160 -5.52 -0.45 29.46
CA THR A 160 -4.21 0.21 29.36
C THR A 160 -3.17 -0.79 28.85
N VAL A 161 -2.54 -0.48 27.71
CA VAL A 161 -1.45 -1.29 27.14
C VAL A 161 -0.12 -0.62 27.41
N SER A 162 0.81 -1.38 28.01
CA SER A 162 2.18 -0.94 28.25
C SER A 162 3.09 -1.37 27.10
N ILE A 163 3.73 -0.40 26.45
CA ILE A 163 4.67 -0.61 25.34
C ILE A 163 6.07 -0.22 25.80
N PRO A 164 7.14 -0.96 25.47
CA PRO A 164 8.50 -0.52 25.76
C PRO A 164 8.81 0.81 25.06
N HIS A 165 9.41 1.74 25.80
CA HIS A 165 9.88 2.99 25.23
C HIS A 165 11.05 2.71 24.28
N PRO A 166 11.09 3.34 23.09
CA PRO A 166 12.11 3.01 22.10
C PRO A 166 13.54 3.41 22.51
N GLU A 167 13.68 4.53 23.21
CA GLU A 167 15.00 5.08 23.60
C GLU A 167 15.34 4.90 25.09
N LYS A 168 14.36 4.58 25.93
CA LYS A 168 14.52 4.50 27.38
C LYS A 168 14.15 3.11 27.84
N LYS A 169 14.72 2.65 28.96
CA LYS A 169 14.32 1.36 29.58
C LYS A 169 12.94 1.40 30.26
N SER A 170 12.20 2.50 30.12
CA SER A 170 10.85 2.68 30.67
C SER A 170 9.77 2.10 29.76
N LYS A 171 8.54 2.00 30.29
CA LYS A 171 7.35 1.60 29.53
C LYS A 171 6.41 2.78 29.40
N ILE A 172 5.71 2.85 28.28
CA ILE A 172 4.69 3.86 27.97
C ILE A 172 3.32 3.19 28.07
N ALA A 173 2.45 3.73 28.92
CA ALA A 173 1.08 3.27 29.06
C ALA A 173 0.17 4.05 28.09
N ILE A 174 -0.54 3.33 27.24
CA ILE A 174 -1.55 3.89 26.33
C ILE A 174 -2.90 3.37 26.74
N VAL A 175 -3.81 4.28 27.09
CA VAL A 175 -5.22 3.95 27.32
C VAL A 175 -5.89 3.77 25.96
N LEU A 176 -6.41 2.57 25.71
CA LEU A 176 -7.08 2.26 24.46
C LEU A 176 -8.47 2.90 24.42
N HIS A 177 -8.92 3.30 23.23
CA HIS A 177 -10.27 3.79 23.01
C HIS A 177 -10.88 3.08 21.79
N PRO A 178 -12.19 2.77 21.75
CA PRO A 178 -12.83 2.11 20.60
C PRO A 178 -12.55 2.79 19.25
N ASN A 179 -12.47 4.12 19.27
CA ASN A 179 -12.18 4.93 18.08
C ASN A 179 -10.73 4.80 17.56
N MET A 180 -9.83 4.15 18.30
CA MET A 180 -8.44 3.90 17.89
C MET A 180 -8.29 2.69 16.96
N LYS A 181 -9.38 1.94 16.72
CA LYS A 181 -9.36 0.75 15.87
C LYS A 181 -8.82 1.04 14.46
N ASN A 182 -7.74 0.36 14.09
CA ASN A 182 -7.03 0.52 12.81
C ASN A 182 -6.57 1.96 12.53
N ARG A 183 -6.31 2.74 13.59
CA ARG A 183 -5.82 4.11 13.51
C ARG A 183 -4.45 4.25 14.17
N TRP A 184 -3.74 5.29 13.75
CA TRP A 184 -2.51 5.72 14.39
C TRP A 184 -2.85 6.56 15.62
N VAL A 185 -2.23 6.22 16.75
CA VAL A 185 -2.29 6.96 18.00
C VAL A 185 -0.96 7.67 18.20
N ARG A 186 -1.00 8.99 18.39
CA ARG A 186 0.21 9.79 18.59
C ARG A 186 0.49 9.98 20.07
N CYS A 187 1.70 9.65 20.48
CA CYS A 187 2.25 9.96 21.80
C CYS A 187 3.28 11.10 21.64
N PRO A 188 2.93 12.34 22.01
CA PRO A 188 3.78 13.49 21.73
C PRO A 188 5.00 13.58 22.67
N GLY A 189 6.16 14.00 22.14
CA GLY A 189 7.35 14.31 22.95
C GLY A 189 8.01 13.09 23.59
N VAL A 190 7.72 11.89 23.10
CA VAL A 190 8.22 10.64 23.68
C VAL A 190 9.59 10.27 23.11
N VAL A 191 9.96 10.78 21.94
CA VAL A 191 11.14 10.32 21.19
C VAL A 191 12.09 11.49 20.96
N ALA A 192 13.37 11.19 20.71
CA ALA A 192 14.43 12.15 20.44
C ALA A 192 14.52 13.26 21.49
N GLY A 193 14.57 12.87 22.77
CA GLY A 193 14.73 13.82 23.86
C GLY A 193 13.58 14.82 24.05
N GLY A 194 12.40 14.56 23.47
CA GLY A 194 11.22 15.43 23.57
C GLY A 194 10.84 16.12 22.26
N SER A 195 11.71 16.06 21.25
CA SER A 195 11.49 16.73 19.96
C SER A 195 10.79 15.84 18.92
N GLY A 196 10.58 14.56 19.20
CA GLY A 196 9.92 13.59 18.33
C GLY A 196 8.66 12.98 18.93
N HIS A 197 7.75 12.51 18.07
CA HIS A 197 6.53 11.83 18.46
C HIS A 197 6.63 10.32 18.19
N LEU A 198 6.05 9.51 19.08
CA LEU A 198 5.85 8.08 18.83
C LEU A 198 4.46 7.87 18.24
N LEU A 199 4.36 7.34 17.03
CA LEU A 199 3.10 6.97 16.40
C LEU A 199 2.89 5.45 16.55
N VAL A 200 1.76 5.07 17.12
CA VAL A 200 1.41 3.67 17.39
C VAL A 200 0.17 3.28 16.59
N LEU A 201 0.34 2.39 15.60
CA LEU A 201 -0.78 1.82 14.86
C LEU A 201 -1.46 0.74 15.70
N VAL A 202 -2.72 0.95 16.04
CA VAL A 202 -3.52 0.00 16.83
C VAL A 202 -4.28 -0.91 15.87
N ARG A 203 -3.84 -2.16 15.74
CA ARG A 203 -4.53 -3.17 14.92
C ARG A 203 -5.27 -4.17 15.78
N VAL A 204 -6.47 -4.52 15.34
CA VAL A 204 -7.28 -5.54 16.02
C VAL A 204 -6.94 -6.91 15.49
N ARG A 205 -6.60 -7.84 16.39
CA ARG A 205 -6.58 -9.26 16.05
C ARG A 205 -8.01 -9.79 16.09
N TRP A 206 -8.50 -10.27 14.95
CA TRP A 206 -9.67 -11.12 14.92
C TRP A 206 -9.29 -12.46 15.56
N ILE A 207 -9.74 -12.67 16.78
CA ILE A 207 -9.83 -14.03 17.30
C ILE A 207 -11.02 -14.62 16.55
N THR A 208 -10.77 -15.45 15.54
CA THR A 208 -11.76 -16.41 15.08
C THR A 208 -12.15 -17.23 16.29
N SER A 209 -13.28 -16.89 16.90
CA SER A 209 -13.93 -17.69 17.92
C SER A 209 -14.50 -18.92 17.24
N LEU A 210 -13.63 -19.87 16.95
CA LEU A 210 -14.01 -21.25 16.73
C LEU A 210 -13.23 -22.07 17.76
N LEU A 211 -13.99 -22.74 18.63
CA LEU A 211 -13.62 -23.46 19.86
C LEU A 211 -13.42 -22.52 21.08
N SER A 212 -14.19 -22.53 22.16
CA SER A 212 -15.13 -23.53 22.68
C SER A 212 -15.95 -22.94 23.86
N PRO A 213 -17.28 -23.17 23.95
CA PRO A 213 -17.98 -23.18 25.24
C PRO A 213 -17.62 -24.40 26.11
N LEU A 214 -16.90 -25.39 25.56
CA LEU A 214 -16.65 -26.69 26.20
C LEU A 214 -15.49 -26.77 27.20
N ARG A 215 -14.73 -25.69 27.46
CA ARG A 215 -13.66 -25.70 28.49
C ARG A 215 -14.08 -25.16 29.86
N GLN A 216 -15.30 -24.64 30.01
CA GLN A 216 -15.85 -24.29 31.34
C GLN A 216 -16.67 -25.42 31.99
N PHE A 217 -17.06 -26.45 31.23
CA PHE A 217 -17.89 -27.56 31.76
C PHE A 217 -17.11 -28.78 32.28
N LEU A 218 -15.77 -28.83 32.11
CA LEU A 218 -14.93 -29.96 32.56
C LEU A 218 -14.01 -29.65 33.75
N ARG A 219 -14.29 -28.57 34.51
CA ARG A 219 -13.62 -28.28 35.80
C ARG A 219 -14.52 -28.42 37.04
N PHE A 220 -15.77 -28.86 36.85
CA PHE A 220 -16.70 -29.22 37.93
C PHE A 220 -17.12 -30.69 37.82
N ARG A 221 -16.15 -31.59 37.99
CA ARG A 221 -16.35 -32.99 38.42
C ARG A 221 -14.99 -33.61 38.76
N ARG A 222 -14.48 -33.22 39.92
CA ARG A 222 -13.73 -34.10 40.83
C ARG A 222 -14.17 -33.76 42.23
#